data_AF-A0A5C7PER1-F1
#
_entry.id   AF-A0A5C7PER1-F1
#
_cell.length_a   1.000
_cell.length_b   1.000
_cell.length_c   1.000
_cell.angle_alpha   90.00
_cell.angle_beta   90.00
_cell.angle_gamma   90.00
#
_symmetry.space_group_name_H-M   'P 1'
#
loop_
_entity.id
_entity.type
_entity.pdbx_description
1 polymer ?
#
loop_
_entity_poly.entity_id
_entity_poly.type
_entity_poly.pdbx_seq_one_letter_code
_entity_poly.pdbx_strand_id
1 'polypeptide(L)'
;MAAAQFAMLFDQGPSNEWRGHLILDPAVRPSGGTRSQKIRYFRNAVDMGAPSAISAATNATPIVLTVASGHGISADDYVLVEGVLGNTAANGMFRCSASGATSVTLEDSVGNASYTSGGTIREVTGLNLNLLEVVNLVTEALANERAAGN
;
A
#
# COMPACT_ATOMS: atom_id res chain seq x y z
N MET A 1 -1.91 -9.24 -7.06
CA MET A 1 -3.30 -9.29 -6.58
C MET A 1 -4.04 -8.11 -7.21
N ALA A 2 -5.23 -8.32 -7.80
CA ALA A 2 -6.00 -7.21 -8.35
C ALA A 2 -6.43 -6.29 -7.21
N ALA A 3 -6.14 -4.99 -7.30
CA ALA A 3 -6.59 -4.03 -6.32
C ALA A 3 -8.12 -4.07 -6.27
N ALA A 4 -8.70 -4.30 -5.10
CA ALA A 4 -10.14 -4.15 -4.89
C ALA A 4 -10.49 -2.69 -5.21
N GLN A 5 -11.06 -2.45 -6.38
CA GLN A 5 -11.48 -1.13 -6.81
C GLN A 5 -12.90 -0.93 -6.28
N PHE A 6 -13.08 0.06 -5.43
CA PHE A 6 -14.41 0.49 -4.99
C PHE A 6 -14.76 1.81 -5.67
N ALA A 7 -16.05 2.00 -5.96
CA ALA A 7 -16.58 3.25 -6.48
C ALA A 7 -17.67 3.74 -5.52
N MET A 8 -17.67 5.04 -5.21
CA MET A 8 -18.79 5.65 -4.50
C MET A 8 -19.77 6.21 -5.53
N LEU A 9 -21.03 5.80 -5.44
CA LEU A 9 -22.15 6.37 -6.21
C LEU A 9 -22.92 7.29 -5.28
N PHE A 10 -23.20 8.53 -5.71
CA PHE A 10 -24.16 9.39 -5.03
C PHE A 10 -25.47 9.31 -5.79
N ASP A 11 -26.53 8.96 -5.08
CA ASP A 11 -27.89 8.92 -5.62
C ASP A 11 -28.76 9.90 -4.85
N GLN A 12 -29.65 10.57 -5.58
CA GLN A 12 -30.61 11.50 -5.04
C GLN A 12 -31.88 10.72 -4.73
N GLY A 13 -32.15 10.53 -3.45
CA GLY A 13 -33.38 9.92 -2.97
C GLY A 13 -34.61 10.79 -3.28
N PRO A 14 -35.82 10.20 -3.21
CA PRO A 14 -37.07 10.85 -3.57
C PRO A 14 -37.42 12.10 -2.73
N SER A 15 -36.73 12.30 -1.61
CA SER A 15 -36.94 13.40 -0.66
C SER A 15 -35.86 14.48 -0.71
N ASN A 16 -35.06 14.54 -1.79
CA ASN A 16 -33.85 15.37 -1.86
C ASN A 16 -32.79 14.99 -0.80
N GLU A 17 -32.76 13.71 -0.43
CA GLU A 17 -31.73 13.12 0.42
C GLU A 17 -30.61 12.58 -0.45
N TRP A 18 -29.38 13.07 -0.27
CA TRP A 18 -28.23 12.56 -0.99
C TRP A 18 -27.62 11.37 -0.23
N ARG A 19 -27.57 10.19 -0.87
CA ARG A 19 -27.03 8.97 -0.28
C ARG A 19 -25.76 8.54 -1.03
N GLY A 20 -24.67 8.34 -0.31
CA GLY A 20 -23.46 7.71 -0.83
C GLY A 20 -23.54 6.19 -0.70
N HIS A 21 -23.44 5.45 -1.81
CA HIS A 21 -23.37 4.00 -1.86
C HIS A 21 -21.94 3.57 -2.20
N LEU A 22 -21.33 2.71 -1.39
CA LEU A 22 -20.02 2.10 -1.66
C LEU A 22 -20.21 0.82 -2.49
N ILE A 23 -19.81 0.85 -3.76
CA ILE A 23 -19.88 -0.31 -4.65
C ILE A 23 -18.52 -1.00 -4.66
N LEU A 24 -18.52 -2.30 -4.37
CA LEU A 24 -17.36 -3.19 -4.49
C LEU A 24 -17.39 -3.85 -5.88
N ASP A 25 -16.24 -3.90 -6.56
CA ASP A 25 -16.04 -4.47 -7.91
C ASP A 25 -16.94 -3.88 -9.03
N PRO A 26 -16.52 -2.76 -9.66
CA PRO A 26 -17.33 -1.96 -10.59
C PRO A 26 -17.53 -2.60 -11.98
N ALA A 27 -17.23 -3.88 -12.15
CA ALA A 27 -17.28 -4.55 -13.46
C ALA A 27 -18.70 -4.59 -14.06
N VAL A 28 -19.75 -4.47 -13.23
CA VAL A 28 -21.14 -4.38 -13.71
C VAL A 28 -21.82 -3.18 -13.07
N ARG A 29 -22.01 -2.13 -13.86
CA ARG A 29 -22.84 -0.98 -13.48
C ARG A 29 -24.33 -1.31 -13.73
N PRO A 30 -25.25 -1.02 -12.80
CA PRO A 30 -26.68 -1.12 -13.08
C PRO A 30 -27.06 -0.16 -14.23
N SER A 31 -27.63 -0.71 -15.28
CA SER A 31 -28.10 0.06 -16.44
C SER A 31 -29.46 0.69 -16.12
N GLY A 32 -29.44 1.90 -15.54
CA GLY A 32 -30.64 2.71 -15.38
C GLY A 32 -30.53 3.70 -14.23
N GLY A 33 -30.41 5.00 -14.55
CA GLY A 33 -30.42 6.09 -13.57
C GLY A 33 -29.10 6.88 -13.51
N THR A 34 -28.92 7.78 -14.47
CA THR A 34 -28.17 9.05 -14.44
C THR A 34 -27.14 9.29 -13.31
N ARG A 35 -25.87 9.27 -13.73
CA ARG A 35 -24.72 10.09 -13.28
C ARG A 35 -23.87 9.61 -12.10
N SER A 36 -22.97 8.66 -12.41
CA SER A 36 -21.77 8.40 -11.61
C SER A 36 -20.82 9.60 -11.62
N GLN A 37 -20.78 10.40 -10.55
CA GLN A 37 -19.63 11.28 -10.33
C GLN A 37 -18.46 10.46 -9.85
N LYS A 38 -17.39 10.50 -10.63
CA LYS A 38 -16.19 9.72 -10.42
C LYS A 38 -15.37 10.38 -9.30
N ILE A 39 -15.69 10.12 -8.04
CA ILE A 39 -14.69 10.28 -6.98
C ILE A 39 -13.56 9.31 -7.32
N ARG A 40 -12.35 9.84 -7.59
CA ARG A 40 -11.18 9.01 -7.91
C ARG A 40 -10.89 8.10 -6.71
N TYR A 41 -10.58 6.83 -6.98
CA TYR A 41 -10.29 5.79 -5.99
C TYR A 41 -9.46 6.34 -4.82
N PHE A 42 -9.93 6.19 -3.57
CA PHE A 42 -8.96 6.18 -2.47
C PHE A 42 -8.18 4.89 -2.66
N ARG A 43 -6.90 4.98 -2.99
CA ARG A 43 -6.08 3.78 -3.06
C ARG A 43 -5.96 3.25 -1.64
N ASN A 44 -6.78 2.26 -1.30
CA ASN A 44 -6.42 1.29 -0.27
C ASN A 44 -5.52 0.22 -0.89
N ALA A 45 -4.54 0.67 -1.69
CA ALA A 45 -3.58 -0.19 -2.33
C ALA A 45 -2.34 -0.13 -1.44
N VAL A 46 -2.01 -1.26 -0.83
CA VAL A 46 -0.65 -1.50 -0.38
C VAL A 46 0.18 -1.55 -1.65
N ASP A 47 0.85 -0.44 -1.96
CA ASP A 47 1.72 -0.36 -3.12
C ASP A 47 3.07 -0.95 -2.71
N MET A 48 3.49 -2.02 -3.38
CA MET A 48 4.78 -2.67 -3.11
C MET A 48 5.85 -2.04 -3.99
N GLY A 49 6.95 -1.63 -3.37
CA GLY A 49 8.15 -1.20 -4.07
C GLY A 49 8.71 -2.30 -4.98
N ALA A 50 9.60 -1.89 -5.88
CA ALA A 50 10.33 -2.84 -6.72
C ALA A 50 11.13 -3.82 -5.84
N PRO A 51 11.14 -5.13 -6.16
CA PRO A 51 11.88 -6.09 -5.37
C PRO A 51 13.38 -5.84 -5.52
N SER A 52 14.10 -5.86 -4.41
CA SER A 52 15.57 -5.86 -4.39
C SER A 52 16.08 -7.20 -3.87
N ALA A 53 17.13 -7.74 -4.49
CA ALA A 53 17.70 -9.03 -4.12
C ALA A 53 18.57 -8.92 -2.87
N ILE A 54 18.37 -9.84 -1.92
CA ILE A 54 19.18 -9.96 -0.71
C ILE A 54 20.43 -10.79 -1.04
N SER A 55 21.60 -10.30 -0.62
CA SER A 55 22.88 -10.98 -0.79
C SER A 55 23.43 -11.56 0.51
N ALA A 56 22.96 -11.08 1.68
CA ALA A 56 23.28 -11.65 2.98
C ALA A 56 22.23 -11.27 4.04
N ALA A 57 22.12 -12.07 5.09
CA ALA A 57 21.37 -11.76 6.31
C ALA A 57 22.17 -12.19 7.54
N THR A 58 22.41 -11.29 8.49
CA THR A 58 23.18 -11.61 9.71
C THR A 58 22.40 -12.53 10.65
N ASN A 59 23.07 -13.53 11.23
CA ASN A 59 22.51 -14.32 12.32
C ASN A 59 22.70 -13.57 13.65
N ALA A 60 21.94 -12.49 13.84
CA ALA A 60 22.06 -11.58 14.98
C ALA A 60 20.70 -11.01 15.39
N THR A 61 20.71 -10.20 16.46
CA THR A 61 19.53 -9.47 16.96
C THR A 61 19.90 -7.99 17.12
N PRO A 62 19.38 -7.08 16.28
CA PRO A 62 18.54 -7.32 15.10
C PRO A 62 19.29 -7.95 13.92
N ILE A 63 18.54 -8.55 12.99
CA ILE A 63 19.01 -9.00 11.68
C ILE A 63 19.31 -7.77 10.81
N VAL A 64 20.49 -7.76 10.20
CA VAL A 64 20.88 -6.80 9.16
C VAL A 64 20.93 -7.55 7.84
N LEU A 65 20.15 -7.06 6.87
CA LEU A 65 20.17 -7.52 5.50
C LEU A 65 21.18 -6.71 4.68
N THR A 66 21.92 -7.39 3.82
CA THR A 66 22.68 -6.78 2.73
C THR A 66 21.90 -6.98 1.44
N VAL A 67 21.70 -5.90 0.69
CA VAL A 67 20.98 -5.87 -0.57
C VAL A 67 21.96 -5.61 -1.71
N ALA A 68 21.80 -6.30 -2.84
CA ALA A 68 22.76 -6.28 -3.94
C ALA A 68 22.91 -4.91 -4.64
N SER A 69 21.92 -4.05 -4.55
CA SER A 69 21.87 -2.71 -5.18
C SER A 69 21.14 -1.72 -4.29
N GLY A 70 21.19 -0.43 -4.67
CA GLY A 70 20.39 0.62 -4.05
C GLY A 70 18.91 0.26 -3.98
N HIS A 71 18.33 0.26 -2.77
CA HIS A 71 16.96 -0.18 -2.53
C HIS A 71 15.97 0.95 -2.22
N GLY A 72 16.43 2.17 -1.95
CA GLY A 72 15.55 3.32 -1.64
C GLY A 72 14.86 3.27 -0.27
N ILE A 73 14.80 2.10 0.39
CA ILE A 73 14.25 1.92 1.74
C ILE A 73 14.98 2.81 2.75
N SER A 74 14.22 3.58 3.52
CA SER A 74 14.64 4.49 4.58
C SER A 74 14.39 3.89 5.97
N ALA A 75 14.93 4.53 7.02
CA ALA A 75 14.47 4.25 8.37
C ALA A 75 12.98 4.59 8.51
N ASP A 76 12.29 3.90 9.41
CA ASP A 76 10.85 3.93 9.66
C ASP A 76 9.94 3.33 8.59
N ASP A 77 10.48 2.97 7.41
CA ASP A 77 9.71 2.26 6.40
C ASP A 77 9.36 0.84 6.84
N TYR A 78 8.23 0.33 6.34
CA TYR A 78 7.88 -1.07 6.44
C TYR A 78 8.35 -1.83 5.22
N VAL A 79 8.83 -3.06 5.43
CA VAL A 79 9.32 -3.93 4.36
C VAL A 79 8.72 -5.32 4.48
N LEU A 80 8.50 -5.94 3.31
CA LEU A 80 8.19 -7.34 3.17
C LEU A 80 9.44 -8.08 2.68
N VAL A 81 9.88 -9.08 3.43
CA VAL A 81 11.03 -9.93 3.10
C VAL A 81 10.56 -11.36 2.86
N GLU A 82 10.95 -11.95 1.73
CA GLU A 82 10.48 -13.27 1.31
C GLU A 82 11.60 -14.09 0.67
N GLY A 83 11.58 -15.42 0.87
CA GLY A 83 12.47 -16.36 0.19
C GLY A 83 13.90 -16.42 0.71
N VAL A 84 14.18 -15.89 1.90
CA VAL A 84 15.49 -16.02 2.56
C VAL A 84 15.67 -17.45 3.09
N LEU A 85 16.76 -18.11 2.70
CA LEU A 85 17.13 -19.45 3.15
C LEU A 85 18.26 -19.41 4.18
N GLY A 86 18.33 -20.43 5.04
CA GLY A 86 19.25 -20.48 6.17
C GLY A 86 18.71 -19.66 7.33
N ASN A 87 18.90 -18.33 7.30
CA ASN A 87 18.33 -17.41 8.29
C ASN A 87 16.85 -17.11 8.00
N THR A 88 15.97 -18.11 8.18
CA THR A 88 14.56 -17.99 7.78
C THR A 88 13.76 -17.00 8.64
N ALA A 89 14.27 -16.62 9.81
CA ALA A 89 13.68 -15.58 10.65
C ALA A 89 13.73 -14.18 10.01
N ALA A 90 14.51 -14.00 8.95
CA ALA A 90 14.49 -12.78 8.14
C ALA A 90 13.24 -12.65 7.25
N ASN A 91 12.44 -13.72 7.07
CA ASN A 91 11.22 -13.66 6.26
C ASN A 91 10.06 -13.10 7.08
N GLY A 92 9.29 -12.17 6.50
CA GLY A 92 8.15 -11.55 7.16
C GLY A 92 8.05 -10.05 6.89
N MET A 93 7.18 -9.41 7.66
CA MET A 93 6.98 -7.96 7.66
C MET A 93 7.78 -7.34 8.81
N PHE A 94 8.58 -6.34 8.51
CA PHE A 94 9.42 -5.65 9.51
C PHE A 94 9.36 -4.14 9.31
N ARG A 95 9.54 -3.39 10.40
CA ARG A 95 9.90 -1.98 10.33
C ARG A 95 11.43 -1.86 10.26
N CYS A 96 11.92 -0.85 9.56
CA CYS A 96 13.36 -0.62 9.42
C CYS A 96 13.85 0.45 10.41
N SER A 97 14.90 0.17 11.20
CA SER A 97 15.49 1.15 12.14
C SER A 97 16.66 1.95 11.54
N ALA A 98 17.39 1.34 10.60
CA ALA A 98 18.52 1.97 9.93
C ALA A 98 18.65 1.39 8.52
N SER A 99 18.83 2.28 7.55
CA SER A 99 19.12 1.92 6.18
C SER A 99 20.30 2.71 5.61
N GLY A 100 21.18 1.99 4.93
CA GLY A 100 22.26 2.56 4.12
C GLY A 100 21.93 2.40 2.64
N ALA A 101 22.91 2.60 1.74
CA ALA A 101 22.68 2.35 0.32
C ALA A 101 22.41 0.87 0.00
N THR A 102 22.94 -0.06 0.81
CA THR A 102 22.88 -1.51 0.57
C THR A 102 22.62 -2.32 1.84
N SER A 103 22.25 -1.68 2.94
CA SER A 103 22.03 -2.34 4.23
C SER A 103 20.69 -1.92 4.82
N VAL A 104 19.94 -2.87 5.35
CA VAL A 104 18.64 -2.64 6.00
C VAL A 104 18.60 -3.42 7.31
N THR A 105 18.30 -2.74 8.43
CA THR A 105 18.15 -3.38 9.74
C THR A 105 16.67 -3.66 10.01
N LEU A 106 16.33 -4.92 10.34
CA LEU A 106 14.96 -5.33 10.64
C LEU A 106 14.69 -5.17 12.15
N GLU A 107 13.80 -4.28 12.55
CA GLU A 107 13.42 -4.11 13.96
C GLU A 107 12.78 -5.38 14.54
N ASP A 108 13.02 -5.60 15.84
CA ASP A 108 12.49 -6.73 16.62
C ASP A 108 12.73 -8.12 16.01
N SER A 109 13.75 -8.24 15.15
CA SER A 109 14.11 -9.50 14.50
C SER A 109 15.19 -10.26 15.28
N VAL A 110 15.09 -11.60 15.28
CA VAL A 110 16.04 -12.50 15.94
C VAL A 110 16.51 -13.54 14.92
N GLY A 111 17.78 -13.47 14.52
CA GLY A 111 18.37 -14.45 13.61
C GLY A 111 18.30 -15.87 14.17
N ASN A 112 18.01 -16.85 13.31
CA ASN A 112 17.84 -18.25 13.73
C ASN A 112 18.90 -19.21 13.17
N ALA A 113 19.65 -18.82 12.15
CA ALA A 113 20.77 -19.57 11.57
C ALA A 113 21.59 -18.69 10.62
N SER A 114 22.69 -19.24 10.09
CA SER A 114 23.47 -18.60 9.02
C SER A 114 22.65 -18.51 7.73
N TYR A 115 22.70 -17.34 7.07
CA TYR A 115 22.17 -17.18 5.72
C TYR A 115 22.86 -18.13 4.73
N THR A 116 22.09 -18.71 3.81
CA THR A 116 22.62 -19.57 2.75
C THR A 116 22.45 -18.94 1.37
N SER A 117 21.23 -18.55 1.00
CA SER A 117 20.92 -17.95 -0.29
C SER A 117 19.50 -17.36 -0.33
N GLY A 118 19.16 -16.75 -1.47
CA GLY A 118 17.82 -16.28 -1.78
C GLY A 118 17.45 -14.99 -1.06
N GLY A 119 16.16 -14.66 -1.10
CA GLY A 119 15.63 -13.46 -0.47
C GLY A 119 15.38 -12.31 -1.42
N THR A 120 14.18 -11.75 -1.32
CA THR A 120 13.85 -10.43 -1.88
C THR A 120 13.26 -9.57 -0.78
N ILE A 121 13.57 -8.27 -0.84
CA ILE A 121 12.97 -7.25 0.01
C ILE A 121 12.17 -6.27 -0.85
N ARG A 122 11.00 -5.88 -0.37
CA ARG A 122 10.14 -4.86 -0.97
C ARG A 122 9.75 -3.84 0.09
N GLU A 123 9.83 -2.56 -0.26
CA GLU A 123 9.22 -1.51 0.53
C GLU A 123 7.70 -1.62 0.47
N VAL A 124 7.03 -1.41 1.60
CA VAL A 124 5.58 -1.36 1.70
C VAL A 124 5.16 0.09 1.70
N THR A 125 4.81 0.58 0.52
CA THR A 125 4.35 1.96 0.28
C THR A 125 2.82 2.01 0.25
N GLY A 126 2.26 3.23 0.26
CA GLY A 126 0.81 3.42 0.06
C GLY A 126 -0.07 3.27 1.32
N LEU A 127 0.51 3.17 2.52
CA LEU A 127 -0.26 3.25 3.78
C LEU A 127 -0.77 4.67 4.11
N ASN A 128 -0.42 5.67 3.30
CA ASN A 128 -0.85 7.04 3.49
C ASN A 128 -2.26 7.27 2.94
N LEU A 129 -3.28 7.10 3.80
CA LEU A 129 -4.57 7.75 3.57
C LEU A 129 -4.41 9.25 3.84
N ASN A 130 -4.03 10.02 2.81
CA ASN A 130 -3.99 11.47 2.93
C ASN A 130 -5.41 12.02 3.04
N LEU A 131 -5.83 12.31 4.28
CA LEU A 131 -7.16 12.84 4.57
C LEU A 131 -7.43 14.15 3.84
N LEU A 132 -6.40 14.97 3.58
CA LEU A 132 -6.53 16.21 2.83
C LEU A 132 -6.80 15.95 1.35
N GLU A 133 -6.15 14.97 0.73
CA GLU A 133 -6.45 14.55 -0.65
C GLU A 133 -7.84 13.93 -0.76
N VAL A 134 -8.24 13.15 0.26
CA VAL A 134 -9.58 12.57 0.36
C VAL A 134 -10.64 13.68 0.42
N VAL A 135 -10.46 14.64 1.31
CA VAL A 135 -11.38 15.77 1.49
C VAL A 135 -11.41 16.66 0.24
N ASN A 136 -10.27 16.94 -0.38
CA ASN A 136 -10.21 17.76 -1.60
C ASN A 136 -10.94 17.09 -2.76
N LEU A 137 -10.76 15.78 -2.97
CA LEU A 137 -11.47 15.03 -4.02
C LEU A 137 -12.98 14.98 -3.80
N VAL A 138 -13.43 14.78 -2.56
CA VAL A 138 -14.85 14.79 -2.22
C VAL A 138 -15.43 16.19 -2.40
N THR A 139 -14.70 17.22 -2.00
CA THR A 139 -15.13 18.62 -2.13
C THR A 139 -15.23 19.04 -3.60
N GLU A 140 -14.27 18.63 -4.44
CA GLU A 140 -14.29 18.86 -5.89
C GLU A 140 -15.45 18.13 -6.57
N ALA A 141 -15.73 16.87 -6.18
CA ALA A 141 -16.88 16.13 -6.68
C ALA A 141 -18.18 16.85 -6.29
N LEU A 142 -18.36 17.20 -5.02
CA LEU A 142 -19.53 17.93 -4.53
C LEU A 142 -19.73 19.29 -5.23
N ALA A 143 -18.65 20.02 -5.49
CA ALA A 143 -18.70 21.29 -6.20
C ALA A 143 -19.13 21.12 -7.67
N ASN A 144 -18.64 20.07 -8.34
CA ASN A 144 -19.03 19.74 -9.72
C ASN A 144 -20.50 19.28 -9.82
N GLU A 145 -21.03 18.60 -8.80
CA GLU A 145 -22.48 18.29 -8.75
C GLU A 145 -23.32 19.56 -8.65
N ARG A 146 -22.93 20.47 -7.75
CA ARG A 146 -23.64 21.75 -7.56
C ARG A 146 -23.55 22.66 -8.78
N ALA A 147 -22.39 22.72 -9.44
CA ALA A 147 -22.19 23.50 -10.66
C ALA A 147 -22.98 22.94 -11.86
N ALA A 148 -23.32 21.65 -11.83
CA ALA A 148 -24.19 21.03 -12.82
C ALA A 148 -25.69 21.33 -12.60
N GLY A 149 -26.04 22.16 -11.62
CA GLY A 149 -27.40 22.66 -11.39
C GLY A 149 -28.32 21.70 -10.60
N ASN A 150 -27.75 20.78 -9.82
CA ASN A 150 -28.46 19.84 -8.96
C ASN A 150 -28.28 20.16 -7.48
#